data_AF-A0A9X3S502-F1
#
_entry.id   AF-A0A9X3S502-F1
#
_cell.length_a   1.000
_cell.length_b   1.000
_cell.length_c   1.000
_cell.angle_alpha   90.00
_cell.angle_beta   90.00
_cell.angle_gamma   90.00
#
_symmetry.space_group_name_H-M   'P 1'
#
loop_
_entity.id
_entity.type
_entity.pdbx_description
1 polymer ?
#
loop_
_entity_poly.entity_id
_entity_poly.type
_entity_poly.pdbx_seq_one_letter_code
_entity_poly.pdbx_strand_id
1 'polypeptide(L)'
;MTGRRARKALWKEIRRIAEADLALVAEEIRDLEAEAEGDAYYRAVGLHARAESQLATAGTLTELRDVARLAAEARHQIACARAGEELTPRPLCLFDPAHGPSAREVVFARTGGALESVPACSACAEEVDAGRAPLSRKVMVSGRPQPYYRSPAHVGYYGSGDETLSDLLVFDLSTAALADLGLGLFDLAGWPDLGV
;
A
#
# COMPACT_ATOMS: atom_id res chain seq x y z
N MET A 1 -15.78 11.07 20.56
CA MET A 1 -14.41 10.67 20.99
C MET A 1 -13.53 11.91 21.02
N THR A 2 -12.76 12.18 22.08
CA THR A 2 -11.85 13.35 22.08
C THR A 2 -10.76 13.16 21.01
N GLY A 3 -10.43 14.20 20.25
CA GLY A 3 -9.48 14.11 19.11
C GLY A 3 -8.09 13.54 19.48
N ARG A 4 -7.68 13.64 20.76
CA ARG A 4 -6.46 12.99 21.25
C ARG A 4 -6.55 11.45 21.25
N ARG A 5 -7.70 10.87 21.65
CA ARG A 5 -7.89 9.41 21.64
C ARG A 5 -7.93 8.87 20.21
N ALA A 6 -8.61 9.57 19.31
CA ALA A 6 -8.67 9.20 17.89
C ALA A 6 -7.27 9.20 17.24
N ARG A 7 -6.47 10.26 17.44
CA ARG A 7 -5.07 10.30 16.94
C ARG A 7 -4.21 9.18 17.52
N LYS A 8 -4.33 8.88 18.81
CA LYS A 8 -3.59 7.77 19.43
C LYS A 8 -3.99 6.41 18.85
N ALA A 9 -5.27 6.20 18.54
CA ALA A 9 -5.75 4.98 17.90
C ALA A 9 -5.24 4.86 16.46
N LEU A 10 -5.35 5.92 15.66
CA LEU A 10 -4.83 5.96 14.29
C LEU A 10 -3.32 5.71 14.26
N TRP A 11 -2.56 6.36 15.15
CA TRP A 11 -1.11 6.13 15.27
C TRP A 11 -0.77 4.66 15.50
N LYS A 12 -1.47 4.00 16.45
CA LYS A 12 -1.29 2.58 16.71
C LYS A 12 -1.63 1.73 15.48
N GLU A 13 -2.66 2.11 14.74
CA GLU A 13 -3.02 1.40 13.51
C GLU A 13 -1.94 1.46 12.45
N ILE A 14 -1.44 2.67 12.16
CA ILE A 14 -0.36 2.90 11.19
C ILE A 14 0.86 2.07 11.58
N ARG A 15 1.21 2.05 12.87
CA ARG A 15 2.34 1.26 13.36
C ARG A 15 2.11 -0.25 13.17
N ARG A 16 0.91 -0.78 13.44
CA ARG A 16 0.59 -2.20 13.19
C ARG A 16 0.70 -2.56 11.71
N ILE A 17 0.29 -1.66 10.82
CA ILE A 17 0.45 -1.85 9.36
C ILE A 17 1.93 -1.90 9.00
N ALA A 18 2.76 -1.02 9.56
CA ALA A 18 4.20 -1.03 9.36
C ALA A 18 4.85 -2.33 9.83
N GLU A 19 4.48 -2.81 11.02
CA GLU A 19 4.95 -4.09 11.56
C GLU A 19 4.56 -5.27 10.65
N ALA A 20 3.31 -5.28 10.16
CA ALA A 20 2.84 -6.31 9.24
C ALA A 20 3.54 -6.25 7.88
N ASP A 21 3.82 -5.05 7.35
CA ASP A 21 4.53 -4.89 6.08
C ASP A 21 5.97 -5.41 6.15
N LEU A 22 6.71 -5.04 7.21
CA LEU A 22 8.07 -5.55 7.41
C LEU A 22 8.11 -7.06 7.65
N ALA A 23 7.08 -7.65 8.27
CA ALA A 23 6.96 -9.09 8.40
C ALA A 23 6.77 -9.78 7.04
N LEU A 24 6.00 -9.17 6.12
CA LEU A 24 5.86 -9.68 4.76
C LEU A 24 7.17 -9.56 3.98
N VAL A 25 7.89 -8.43 4.09
CA VAL A 25 9.22 -8.28 3.47
C VAL A 25 10.20 -9.32 4.00
N ALA A 26 10.18 -9.62 5.31
CA ALA A 26 11.02 -10.66 5.88
C ALA A 26 10.73 -12.04 5.27
N GLU A 27 9.45 -12.36 5.03
CA GLU A 27 9.08 -13.60 4.35
C GLU A 27 9.54 -13.63 2.90
N GLU A 28 9.34 -12.54 2.16
CA GLU A 28 9.80 -12.42 0.77
C GLU A 28 11.34 -12.59 0.66
N ILE A 29 12.10 -12.13 1.66
CA ILE A 29 13.56 -12.34 1.76
C ILE A 29 13.89 -13.80 2.06
N ARG A 30 13.15 -14.45 2.98
CA ARG A 30 13.34 -15.87 3.29
C ARG A 30 13.08 -16.77 2.09
N ASP A 31 12.01 -16.50 1.34
CA ASP A 31 11.69 -17.25 0.13
C ASP A 31 12.78 -17.13 -0.93
N LEU A 32 13.47 -15.98 -0.97
CA LEU A 32 14.57 -15.74 -1.89
C LEU A 32 15.88 -16.46 -1.48
N GLU A 33 16.07 -16.80 -0.20
CA GLU A 33 17.34 -17.28 0.35
C GLU A 33 17.92 -18.49 -0.40
N ALA A 34 17.08 -19.43 -0.84
CA ALA A 34 17.51 -20.63 -1.56
C ALA A 34 18.04 -20.35 -2.98
N GLU A 35 17.68 -19.20 -3.55
CA GLU A 35 18.00 -18.76 -4.91
C GLU A 35 18.96 -17.55 -4.90
N ALA A 36 19.34 -17.08 -3.71
CA ALA A 36 20.03 -15.82 -3.51
C ALA A 36 21.53 -15.91 -3.80
N GLU A 37 21.94 -15.38 -4.95
CA GLU A 37 23.34 -15.06 -5.26
C GLU A 37 23.46 -13.56 -5.57
N GLY A 38 24.53 -12.92 -5.10
CA GLY A 38 24.88 -11.54 -5.45
C GLY A 38 24.39 -10.44 -4.50
N ASP A 39 24.80 -9.21 -4.80
CA ASP A 39 24.69 -8.05 -3.88
C ASP A 39 23.25 -7.62 -3.59
N ALA A 40 22.31 -7.83 -4.52
CA ALA A 40 20.92 -7.40 -4.38
C ALA A 40 20.22 -8.05 -3.19
N TYR A 41 20.46 -9.35 -2.94
CA TYR A 41 19.95 -10.05 -1.77
C TYR A 41 20.42 -9.40 -0.47
N TYR A 42 21.73 -9.19 -0.31
CA TYR A 42 22.28 -8.57 0.89
C TYR A 42 21.83 -7.12 1.08
N ARG A 43 21.60 -6.38 -0.02
CA ARG A 43 21.00 -5.04 0.05
C ARG A 43 19.57 -5.11 0.56
N ALA A 44 18.74 -6.04 0.09
CA ALA A 44 17.37 -6.23 0.59
C ALA A 44 17.36 -6.53 2.09
N VAL A 45 18.21 -7.45 2.55
CA VAL A 45 18.39 -7.77 3.99
C VAL A 45 18.79 -6.53 4.79
N GLY A 46 19.77 -5.75 4.30
CA GLY A 46 20.22 -4.54 4.99
C GLY A 46 19.15 -3.44 5.07
N LEU A 47 18.36 -3.27 4.01
CA LEU A 47 17.25 -2.32 3.96
C LEU A 47 16.12 -2.71 4.92
N HIS A 48 15.78 -4.00 4.96
CA HIS A 48 14.79 -4.54 5.90
C HIS A 48 15.24 -4.33 7.36
N ALA A 49 16.48 -4.71 7.70
CA ALA A 49 17.04 -4.49 9.04
C ALA A 49 17.06 -3.01 9.45
N ARG A 50 17.40 -2.11 8.50
CA ARG A 50 17.31 -0.66 8.73
C ARG A 50 15.88 -0.20 8.98
N ALA A 51 14.91 -0.72 8.23
CA ALA A 51 13.51 -0.40 8.38
C ALA A 51 12.98 -0.84 9.75
N GLU A 52 13.35 -2.03 10.24
CA GLU A 52 13.00 -2.51 11.58
C GLU A 52 13.58 -1.62 12.69
N SER A 53 14.86 -1.27 12.57
CA SER A 53 15.53 -0.38 13.51
C SER A 53 14.84 0.99 13.58
N GLN A 54 14.47 1.54 12.42
CA GLN A 54 13.76 2.82 12.33
C GLN A 54 12.32 2.73 12.87
N LEU A 55 11.62 1.64 12.60
CA LEU A 55 10.29 1.39 13.16
C LEU A 55 10.31 1.30 14.69
N ALA A 56 11.38 0.73 15.27
CA ALA A 56 11.51 0.62 16.72
C ALA A 56 11.57 1.99 17.43
N THR A 57 12.09 3.02 16.77
CA THR A 57 12.29 4.36 17.34
C THR A 57 11.34 5.42 16.79
N ALA A 58 10.58 5.13 15.74
CA ALA A 58 9.68 6.08 15.08
C ALA A 58 8.66 6.71 16.06
N GLY A 59 8.70 8.04 16.15
CA GLY A 59 7.81 8.88 16.95
C GLY A 59 6.93 9.82 16.13
N THR A 60 7.16 9.91 14.82
CA THR A 60 6.45 10.80 13.89
C THR A 60 5.91 10.05 12.67
N LEU A 61 4.91 10.65 12.02
CA LEU A 61 4.31 10.06 10.80
C LEU A 61 5.33 10.01 9.65
N THR A 62 6.17 11.03 9.53
CA THR A 62 7.26 11.08 8.55
C THR A 62 8.23 9.92 8.73
N GLU A 63 8.62 9.61 9.96
CA GLU A 63 9.50 8.46 10.23
C GLU A 63 8.83 7.12 9.87
N LEU A 64 7.51 6.97 10.06
CA LEU A 64 6.80 5.76 9.60
C LEU A 64 6.72 5.67 8.07
N ARG A 65 6.57 6.81 7.37
CA ARG A 65 6.64 6.86 5.90
C ARG A 65 8.04 6.54 5.37
N ASP A 66 9.08 6.93 6.10
CA ASP A 66 10.45 6.51 5.79
C ASP A 66 10.61 4.99 5.92
N VAL A 67 9.99 4.36 6.93
CA VAL A 67 9.97 2.89 7.04
C VAL A 67 9.30 2.27 5.82
N ALA A 68 8.15 2.79 5.37
CA ALA A 68 7.48 2.30 4.16
C ALA A 68 8.36 2.43 2.91
N ARG A 69 9.14 3.52 2.80
CA ARG A 69 10.09 3.72 1.70
C ARG A 69 11.23 2.70 1.74
N LEU A 70 11.78 2.42 2.92
CA LEU A 70 12.81 1.40 3.08
C LEU A 70 12.28 0.00 2.75
N ALA A 71 11.04 -0.31 3.14
CA ALA A 71 10.37 -1.55 2.76
C ALA A 71 10.16 -1.65 1.24
N ALA A 72 9.74 -0.56 0.59
CA ALA A 72 9.60 -0.51 -0.87
C ALA A 72 10.95 -0.70 -1.60
N GLU A 73 12.02 -0.08 -1.09
CA GLU A 73 13.37 -0.26 -1.63
C GLU A 73 13.87 -1.70 -1.42
N ALA A 74 13.58 -2.33 -0.27
CA ALA A 74 13.88 -3.74 -0.05
C ALA A 74 13.19 -4.63 -1.10
N ARG A 75 11.90 -4.38 -1.39
CA ARG A 75 11.17 -5.09 -2.44
C ARG A 75 11.73 -4.87 -3.84
N HIS A 76 12.25 -3.67 -4.11
CA HIS A 76 12.96 -3.40 -5.35
C HIS A 76 14.22 -4.28 -5.46
N GLN A 77 15.01 -4.38 -4.40
CA GLN A 77 16.20 -5.23 -4.38
C GLN A 77 15.87 -6.73 -4.46
N ILE A 78 14.75 -7.18 -3.87
CA ILE A 78 14.22 -8.54 -4.06
C ILE A 78 13.88 -8.79 -5.53
N ALA A 79 13.26 -7.82 -6.21
CA ALA A 79 12.97 -7.93 -7.64
C ALA A 79 14.24 -7.97 -8.49
N CYS A 80 15.25 -7.16 -8.19
CA CYS A 80 16.57 -7.22 -8.86
C CYS A 80 17.23 -8.58 -8.66
N ALA A 81 17.21 -9.12 -7.44
CA ALA A 81 17.78 -10.43 -7.14
C ALA A 81 17.08 -11.56 -7.94
N ARG A 82 15.74 -11.54 -8.01
CA ARG A 82 14.97 -12.50 -8.83
C ARG A 82 15.24 -12.37 -10.33
N ALA A 83 15.51 -11.17 -10.81
CA ALA A 83 15.83 -10.92 -12.21
C ALA A 83 17.30 -11.24 -12.57
N GLY A 84 18.20 -11.29 -11.57
CA GLY A 84 19.64 -11.44 -11.78
C GLY A 84 20.30 -10.19 -12.37
N GLU A 85 19.62 -9.03 -12.39
CA GLU A 85 20.12 -7.77 -12.92
C GLU A 85 19.54 -6.57 -12.17
N GLU A 86 20.17 -5.40 -12.32
CA GLU A 86 19.66 -4.16 -11.72
C GLU A 86 18.47 -3.63 -12.52
N LEU A 87 17.33 -3.46 -11.85
CA LEU A 87 16.11 -2.94 -12.45
C LEU A 87 16.01 -1.43 -12.27
N THR A 88 15.22 -0.76 -13.10
CA THR A 88 14.86 0.65 -12.84
C THR A 88 13.91 0.72 -11.64
N PRO A 89 14.18 1.57 -10.63
CA PRO A 89 13.27 1.76 -9.49
C PRO A 89 11.87 2.20 -9.95
N ARG A 90 10.84 1.58 -9.40
CA ARG A 90 9.44 1.87 -9.71
C ARG A 90 8.58 1.91 -8.45
N PRO A 91 7.50 2.73 -8.42
CA PRO A 91 6.53 2.68 -7.34
C PRO A 91 5.93 1.27 -7.19
N LEU A 92 5.50 0.91 -5.98
CA LEU A 92 4.80 -0.34 -5.74
C LEU A 92 3.43 -0.35 -6.45
N CYS A 93 2.90 -1.55 -6.69
CA CYS A 93 1.56 -1.72 -7.24
C CYS A 93 0.50 -1.06 -6.33
N LEU A 94 -0.31 -0.16 -6.92
CA LEU A 94 -1.38 0.55 -6.20
C LEU A 94 -2.44 -0.40 -5.65
N PHE A 95 -2.68 -1.54 -6.29
CA PHE A 95 -3.77 -2.44 -5.91
C PHE A 95 -3.39 -3.29 -4.69
N ASP A 96 -2.13 -3.72 -4.61
CA ASP A 96 -1.54 -4.31 -3.40
C ASP A 96 -0.01 -4.07 -3.40
N PRO A 97 0.54 -3.33 -2.41
CA PRO A 97 1.98 -3.10 -2.29
C PRO A 97 2.83 -4.38 -2.19
N ALA A 98 2.26 -5.49 -1.70
CA ALA A 98 2.95 -6.78 -1.63
C ALA A 98 3.09 -7.47 -3.00
N HIS A 99 2.44 -6.97 -4.05
CA HIS A 99 2.77 -7.39 -5.42
C HIS A 99 4.15 -6.86 -5.87
N GLY A 100 4.80 -6.00 -5.08
CA GLY A 100 6.11 -5.44 -5.37
C GLY A 100 6.07 -4.27 -6.35
N PRO A 101 7.22 -3.94 -6.96
CA PRO A 101 7.34 -2.85 -7.93
C PRO A 101 6.37 -3.01 -9.11
N SER A 102 5.85 -1.89 -9.60
CA SER A 102 4.97 -1.87 -10.77
C SER A 102 5.69 -2.21 -12.07
N ALA A 103 4.96 -2.86 -12.98
CA ALA A 103 5.43 -3.17 -14.32
C ALA A 103 5.15 -2.04 -15.31
N ARG A 104 4.05 -1.30 -15.10
CA ARG A 104 3.68 -0.11 -15.88
C ARG A 104 2.61 0.72 -15.16
N GLU A 105 2.35 1.89 -15.71
CA GLU A 105 1.22 2.73 -15.36
C GLU A 105 -0.05 2.26 -16.09
N VAL A 106 -1.21 2.39 -15.44
CA VAL A 106 -2.54 2.16 -16.01
C VAL A 106 -3.48 3.30 -15.65
N VAL A 107 -4.51 3.50 -16.47
CA VAL A 107 -5.52 4.55 -16.22
C VAL A 107 -6.62 3.98 -15.33
N PHE A 108 -6.77 4.49 -14.12
CA PHE A 108 -7.72 3.98 -13.13
C PHE A 108 -8.35 5.10 -12.30
N ALA A 109 -9.60 4.93 -11.86
CA ALA A 109 -10.31 5.88 -11.00
C ALA A 109 -10.32 5.41 -9.54
N ARG A 110 -9.23 5.64 -8.80
CA ARG A 110 -9.04 5.15 -7.42
C ARG A 110 -10.17 5.56 -6.45
N THR A 111 -10.67 6.79 -6.57
CA THR A 111 -11.74 7.35 -5.75
C THR A 111 -13.13 7.31 -6.42
N GLY A 112 -13.27 6.64 -7.57
CA GLY A 112 -14.54 6.59 -8.32
C GLY A 112 -14.92 7.89 -9.02
N GLY A 113 -13.96 8.79 -9.20
CA GLY A 113 -14.11 10.06 -9.90
C GLY A 113 -13.16 10.17 -11.07
N ALA A 114 -12.17 11.06 -10.96
CA ALA A 114 -11.20 11.31 -12.02
C ALA A 114 -10.34 10.08 -12.33
N LEU A 115 -10.11 9.85 -13.62
CA LEU A 115 -9.11 8.91 -14.10
C LEU A 115 -7.72 9.47 -13.79
N GLU A 116 -6.89 8.66 -13.16
CA GLU A 116 -5.49 8.95 -12.86
C GLU A 116 -4.59 7.84 -13.43
N SER A 117 -3.37 8.22 -13.80
CA SER A 117 -2.32 7.25 -14.09
C SER A 117 -1.82 6.68 -12.76
N VAL A 118 -1.86 5.36 -12.61
CA VAL A 118 -1.46 4.68 -11.38
C VAL A 118 -0.53 3.49 -11.65
N PRO A 119 0.43 3.23 -10.76
CA PRO A 119 1.37 2.12 -10.90
C PRO A 119 0.68 0.77 -10.67
N ALA A 120 0.90 -0.19 -11.57
CA ALA A 120 0.35 -1.55 -11.48
C ALA A 120 1.40 -2.63 -11.81
N CYS A 121 1.36 -3.76 -11.10
CA CYS A 121 2.09 -4.97 -11.52
C CYS A 121 1.44 -5.56 -12.80
N SER A 122 2.14 -6.48 -13.49
CA SER A 122 1.65 -7.05 -14.77
C SER A 122 0.23 -7.60 -14.65
N ALA A 123 -0.02 -8.44 -13.64
CA ALA A 123 -1.32 -9.06 -13.43
C ALA A 123 -2.45 -8.03 -13.19
N CYS A 124 -2.22 -7.03 -12.34
CA CYS A 124 -3.22 -5.98 -12.13
C CYS A 124 -3.43 -5.11 -13.38
N ALA A 125 -2.37 -4.88 -14.16
CA ALA A 125 -2.46 -4.10 -15.37
C ALA A 125 -3.24 -4.84 -16.47
N GLU A 126 -3.07 -6.15 -16.58
CA GLU A 126 -3.84 -7.01 -17.48
C GLU A 126 -5.33 -7.01 -17.15
N GLU A 127 -5.69 -7.02 -15.86
CA GLU A 127 -7.08 -6.89 -15.42
C GLU A 127 -7.68 -5.55 -15.86
N VAL A 128 -6.97 -4.43 -15.67
CA VAL A 128 -7.44 -3.10 -16.12
C VAL A 128 -7.62 -3.05 -17.63
N ASP A 129 -6.66 -3.55 -18.40
CA ASP A 129 -6.73 -3.56 -19.87
C ASP A 129 -7.90 -4.42 -20.39
N ALA A 130 -8.23 -5.50 -19.67
CA ALA A 130 -9.38 -6.33 -19.95
C ALA A 130 -10.72 -5.70 -19.50
N GLY A 131 -10.68 -4.47 -19.00
CA GLY A 131 -11.84 -3.75 -18.50
C GLY A 131 -12.39 -4.31 -17.18
N ARG A 132 -11.59 -5.06 -16.42
CA ARG A 132 -11.98 -5.59 -15.11
C ARG A 132 -11.36 -4.77 -13.98
N ALA A 133 -12.00 -4.77 -12.82
CA ALA A 133 -11.43 -4.14 -11.63
C ALA A 133 -10.41 -5.09 -10.99
N PRO A 134 -9.12 -4.71 -10.87
CA PRO A 134 -8.15 -5.55 -10.20
C PRO A 134 -8.51 -5.73 -8.73
N LEU A 135 -8.24 -6.92 -8.19
CA LEU A 135 -8.45 -7.22 -6.78
C LEU A 135 -7.50 -6.37 -5.93
N SER A 136 -8.00 -5.23 -5.46
CA SER A 136 -7.28 -4.41 -4.49
C SER A 136 -7.29 -5.07 -3.12
N ARG A 137 -6.20 -4.95 -2.37
CA ARG A 137 -6.15 -5.31 -0.95
C ARG A 137 -7.30 -4.62 -0.21
N LYS A 138 -8.20 -5.41 0.36
CA LYS A 138 -9.34 -4.92 1.15
C LYS A 138 -8.97 -4.86 2.62
N VAL A 139 -9.40 -3.79 3.29
CA VAL A 139 -9.21 -3.57 4.72
C VAL A 139 -10.52 -3.05 5.31
N MET A 140 -10.74 -3.29 6.59
CA MET A 140 -11.94 -2.82 7.27
C MET A 140 -11.79 -1.35 7.65
N VAL A 141 -12.66 -0.50 7.11
CA VAL A 141 -12.77 0.93 7.47
C VAL A 141 -14.19 1.16 7.96
N SER A 142 -14.34 1.55 9.23
CA SER A 142 -15.65 1.82 9.84
C SER A 142 -16.68 0.69 9.65
N GLY A 143 -16.20 -0.57 9.75
CA GLY A 143 -17.06 -1.76 9.63
C GLY A 143 -17.42 -2.17 8.21
N ARG A 144 -16.89 -1.49 7.18
CA ARG A 144 -17.07 -1.89 5.78
C ARG A 144 -15.72 -2.26 5.13
N PRO A 145 -15.66 -3.32 4.30
CA PRO A 145 -14.46 -3.63 3.55
C PRO A 145 -14.26 -2.59 2.44
N GLN A 146 -13.09 -1.96 2.39
CA GLN A 146 -12.71 -0.97 1.38
C GLN A 146 -11.29 -1.23 0.86
N PRO A 147 -10.93 -0.79 -0.34
CA PRO A 147 -9.54 -0.81 -0.78
C PRO A 147 -8.63 -0.09 0.21
N TYR A 148 -7.45 -0.65 0.47
CA TYR A 148 -6.54 -0.15 1.50
C TYR A 148 -6.14 1.32 1.31
N TYR A 149 -5.99 1.78 0.06
CA TYR A 149 -5.66 3.18 -0.26
C TYR A 149 -6.78 4.18 0.11
N ARG A 150 -7.94 3.72 0.59
CA ARG A 150 -8.99 4.57 1.19
C ARG A 150 -8.96 4.56 2.72
N SER A 151 -8.15 3.72 3.34
CA SER A 151 -7.98 3.67 4.80
C SER A 151 -7.02 4.77 5.26
N PRO A 152 -7.41 5.65 6.20
CA PRO A 152 -6.54 6.68 6.74
C PRO A 152 -5.23 6.12 7.33
N ALA A 153 -5.28 4.93 7.91
CA ALA A 153 -4.10 4.30 8.49
C ALA A 153 -3.12 3.82 7.41
N HIS A 154 -3.63 3.27 6.32
CA HIS A 154 -2.80 2.85 5.20
C HIS A 154 -2.26 4.05 4.42
N VAL A 155 -3.08 5.10 4.21
CA VAL A 155 -2.62 6.36 3.63
C VAL A 155 -1.56 7.02 4.53
N GLY A 156 -1.69 6.90 5.85
CA GLY A 156 -0.66 7.34 6.79
C GLY A 156 0.68 6.63 6.60
N TYR A 157 0.66 5.33 6.34
CA TYR A 157 1.88 4.53 6.18
C TYR A 157 2.49 4.63 4.78
N TYR A 158 1.71 4.36 3.73
CA TYR A 158 2.18 4.29 2.33
C TYR A 158 2.14 5.64 1.59
N GLY A 159 1.49 6.65 2.16
CA GLY A 159 1.35 7.97 1.53
C GLY A 159 2.66 8.75 1.53
N SER A 160 2.76 9.72 0.62
CA SER A 160 3.95 10.54 0.40
C SER A 160 3.72 12.05 0.61
N GLY A 161 2.55 12.45 1.08
CA GLY A 161 2.20 13.86 1.30
C GLY A 161 2.70 14.41 2.65
N ASP A 162 2.35 15.67 2.91
CA ASP A 162 2.67 16.37 4.17
C ASP A 162 1.53 16.28 5.20
N GLU A 163 0.59 15.34 5.00
CA GLU A 163 -0.58 15.22 5.88
C GLU A 163 -0.16 14.90 7.31
N THR A 164 -0.81 15.54 8.27
CA THR A 164 -0.70 15.19 9.68
C THR A 164 -1.69 14.09 10.06
N LEU A 165 -1.52 13.49 11.24
CA LEU A 165 -2.53 12.57 11.79
C LEU A 165 -3.92 13.22 11.91
N SER A 166 -4.00 14.54 12.04
CA SER A 166 -5.28 15.24 12.10
C SER A 166 -5.94 15.29 10.72
N ASP A 167 -5.16 15.55 9.66
CA ASP A 167 -5.66 15.64 8.29
C ASP A 167 -6.18 14.28 7.81
N LEU A 168 -5.48 13.19 8.15
CA LEU A 168 -5.91 11.82 7.86
C LEU A 168 -7.24 11.45 8.54
N LEU A 169 -7.49 11.96 9.75
CA LEU A 169 -8.77 11.75 10.43
C LEU A 169 -9.91 12.54 9.78
N VAL A 170 -9.64 13.70 9.19
CA VAL A 170 -10.65 14.48 8.46
C VAL A 170 -10.98 13.80 7.13
N PHE A 171 -10.00 13.20 6.45
CA PHE A 171 -10.20 12.42 5.24
C PHE A 171 -11.13 11.22 5.45
N ASP A 172 -11.04 10.54 6.60
CA ASP A 172 -11.98 9.47 6.99
C ASP A 172 -13.42 9.96 7.08
N LEU A 173 -13.62 11.15 7.65
CA LEU A 173 -14.96 11.71 7.86
C LEU A 173 -15.61 12.16 6.54
N SER A 174 -14.84 12.71 5.60
CA SER A 174 -15.38 13.09 4.28
C SER A 174 -15.70 11.86 3.43
N THR A 175 -14.86 10.83 3.46
CA THR A 175 -15.09 9.58 2.73
C THR A 175 -16.23 8.76 3.33
N ALA A 176 -16.33 8.67 4.66
CA ALA A 176 -17.45 8.02 5.34
C ALA A 176 -18.78 8.75 5.09
N ALA A 177 -18.79 10.09 5.11
CA ALA A 177 -19.98 10.88 4.81
C ALA A 177 -20.46 10.69 3.35
N LEU A 178 -19.54 10.54 2.40
CA LEU A 178 -19.89 10.24 1.00
C LEU A 178 -20.36 8.78 0.81
N ALA A 179 -19.80 7.84 1.57
CA ALA A 179 -20.23 6.44 1.57
C ALA A 179 -21.62 6.24 2.19
N ASP A 180 -22.02 7.07 3.16
CA ASP A 180 -23.39 7.05 3.74
C ASP A 180 -24.43 7.75 2.86
N LEU A 181 -24.02 8.55 1.87
CA LEU A 181 -24.91 9.14 0.88
C LEU A 181 -25.15 8.25 -0.36
N GLY A 182 -24.61 7.02 -0.38
CA GLY A 182 -24.80 6.10 -1.51
C GLY A 182 -24.18 6.60 -2.84
N LEU A 183 -23.30 7.60 -2.78
CA LEU A 183 -22.65 8.20 -3.96
C LEU A 183 -21.32 7.51 -4.32
N GLY A 184 -21.15 6.25 -3.90
CA GLY A 184 -20.12 5.40 -4.47
C GLY A 184 -20.50 5.08 -5.91
N LEU A 185 -19.87 5.75 -6.87
CA LEU A 185 -20.11 5.55 -8.31
C LEU A 185 -19.92 4.09 -8.79
N PHE A 186 -19.39 3.21 -7.94
CA PHE A 186 -19.22 1.78 -8.21
C PHE A 186 -20.42 0.89 -7.81
N ASP A 187 -21.41 1.40 -7.06
CA ASP A 187 -22.67 0.67 -6.81
C ASP A 187 -23.78 1.03 -7.83
N LEU A 188 -23.57 2.06 -8.66
CA LEU A 188 -24.58 2.56 -9.61
C LEU A 188 -24.32 2.19 -11.07
N ALA A 189 -23.12 1.67 -11.40
CA ALA A 189 -22.84 1.09 -12.70
C ALA A 189 -22.94 -0.43 -12.56
N GLY A 190 -24.14 -0.98 -12.79
CA GLY A 190 -24.38 -2.42 -12.78
C GLY A 190 -23.45 -3.17 -13.72
N TRP A 191 -22.34 -3.67 -13.18
CA TRP A 191 -21.66 -4.84 -13.73
C TRP A 191 -22.42 -6.06 -13.23
N PRO A 192 -22.83 -7.01 -14.09
CA PRO A 192 -23.63 -8.11 -13.64
C PRO A 192 -22.80 -8.97 -12.69
N ASP A 193 -23.38 -9.26 -11.52
CA ASP A 193 -23.10 -10.50 -10.79
C ASP A 193 -23.29 -11.66 -11.77
N LEU A 194 -22.19 -12.15 -12.34
CA LEU A 194 -22.16 -13.49 -12.91
C LEU A 194 -21.61 -14.39 -11.83
N GLY A 195 -22.49 -14.76 -10.92
CA GLY A 195 -22.29 -15.94 -10.11
C GLY A 195 -22.17 -17.17 -11.02
N VAL A 196 -21.01 -17.81 -10.97
CA VAL A 196 -20.76 -19.26 -10.95
C VAL A 196 -19.37 -19.51 -10.40
#